data_AF-A0A317JQF0-F1
#
_entry.id   AF-A0A317JQF0-F1
#
_cell.length_a   1.000
_cell.length_b   1.000
_cell.length_c   1.000
_cell.angle_alpha   90.00
_cell.angle_beta   90.00
_cell.angle_gamma   90.00
#
_symmetry.space_group_name_H-M   'P 1'
#
loop_
_entity.id
_entity.type
_entity.pdbx_description
1 polymer ?
#
loop_
_entity_poly.entity_id
_entity_poly.type
_entity_poly.pdbx_seq_one_letter_code
_entity_poly.pdbx_strand_id
1 'polypeptide(L)' 'MKKADSSYKTISILIPVYNEEKTILTLITTVQKSNTCGLKKEIIVVNDASKDNTGNVLKKIKGITV' A
#
# COMPACT_ATOMS: atom_id res chain seq x y z
N MET A 1 -9.32 -32.54 14.54
CA MET A 1 -9.24 -31.06 14.51
C MET A 1 -8.82 -30.64 13.11
N LYS A 2 -9.73 -30.16 12.25
CA LYS A 2 -9.38 -29.60 10.94
C LYS A 2 -8.78 -28.21 11.18
N LYS A 3 -7.53 -27.98 10.81
CA LYS A 3 -7.02 -26.61 10.68
C LYS A 3 -7.90 -25.93 9.64
N ALA A 4 -8.45 -24.76 9.97
CA ALA A 4 -9.04 -23.91 8.96
C ALA A 4 -7.89 -23.45 8.06
N ASP A 5 -7.76 -24.08 6.88
CA ASP A 5 -6.97 -23.51 5.81
C ASP A 5 -7.62 -22.16 5.50
N SER A 6 -7.02 -21.06 5.98
CA SER A 6 -7.41 -19.72 5.54
C SER A 6 -7.33 -19.73 4.01
N SER A 7 -8.48 -19.76 3.34
CA SER A 7 -8.56 -19.94 1.89
C SER A 7 -7.93 -18.78 1.10
N TYR A 8 -7.54 -17.71 1.79
CA TYR A 8 -6.93 -16.52 1.24
C TYR A 8 -5.48 -16.44 1.70
N LYS A 9 -4.58 -16.18 0.74
CA LYS A 9 -3.13 -16.06 0.98
C LYS A 9 -2.62 -14.62 0.83
N THR A 10 -3.42 -13.73 0.25
CA THR A 10 -3.00 -12.38 -0.11
C THR A 10 -4.15 -11.41 0.04
N ILE A 11 -3.84 -10.19 0.49
CA ILE A 11 -4.72 -9.04 0.50
C ILE A 11 -4.10 -7.95 -0.39
N SER A 12 -4.89 -7.44 -1.33
CA SER A 12 -4.52 -6.33 -2.20
C SER A 12 -5.13 -5.04 -1.68
N ILE A 13 -4.30 -4.02 -1.48
CA ILE A 13 -4.67 -2.73 -0.90
C ILE A 13 -4.47 -1.68 -2.00
N LEU A 14 -5.57 -1.17 -2.54
CA LEU A 14 -5.58 -0.11 -3.54
C LEU A 14 -5.65 1.26 -2.86
N ILE A 15 -4.73 2.15 -3.20
CA ILE A 15 -4.60 3.48 -2.58
C ILE A 15 -4.56 4.54 -3.69
N PRO A 16 -5.70 5.16 -4.04
CA PRO A 16 -5.68 6.33 -4.92
C PRO A 16 -5.09 7.53 -4.17
N VAL A 17 -4.25 8.32 -4.84
CA VAL A 17 -3.58 9.48 -4.23
C VAL A 17 -3.60 10.67 -5.19
N TYR A 18 -3.88 11.85 -4.63
CA TYR A 18 -3.81 13.12 -5.33
C TYR A 18 -3.30 14.21 -4.37
N ASN A 19 -2.15 14.80 -4.69
CA ASN A 19 -1.51 15.85 -3.91
C ASN A 19 -1.28 15.52 -2.42
N GLU A 20 -0.68 14.37 -2.15
CA GLU A 20 -0.39 13.83 -0.81
C GLU A 20 1.11 13.94 -0.45
N GLU A 21 1.89 14.89 -1.00
CA GLU A 21 3.36 14.91 -0.84
C GLU A 21 3.83 14.91 0.63
N LYS A 22 3.03 15.47 1.54
CA LYS A 22 3.35 15.64 2.97
C LYS A 22 3.02 14.41 3.81
N THR A 23 2.15 13.55 3.32
CA THR A 23 1.44 12.51 4.08
C THR A 23 1.67 11.12 3.49
N ILE A 24 1.97 11.03 2.20
CA ILE A 24 2.09 9.76 1.46
C ILE A 24 3.12 8.81 2.06
N LEU A 25 4.26 9.33 2.54
CA LEU A 25 5.27 8.50 3.18
C LEU A 25 4.76 7.85 4.47
N THR A 26 4.11 8.64 5.32
CA THR A 26 3.52 8.17 6.58
C THR A 26 2.39 7.18 6.31
N LEU A 27 1.54 7.46 5.33
CA LEU A 27 0.44 6.60 4.90
C LEU A 27 0.96 5.22 4.47
N ILE A 28 1.86 5.17 3.49
CA ILE A 28 2.38 3.89 2.97
C ILE A 28 3.13 3.12 4.05
N THR A 29 3.94 3.81 4.87
CA THR A 29 4.65 3.18 5.99
C THR A 29 3.67 2.56 7.01
N THR A 30 2.55 3.22 7.26
CA THR A 30 1.52 2.72 8.19
C THR A 30 0.84 1.48 7.62
N VAL A 31 0.48 1.49 6.33
CA VAL A 31 -0.09 0.32 5.64
C VAL A 31 0.92 -0.84 5.63
N GLN A 32 2.19 -0.58 5.35
CA GLN A 32 3.25 -1.60 5.38
C GLN A 32 3.42 -2.24 6.76
N LYS A 33 3.23 -1.48 7.84
CA LYS A 33 3.32 -2.00 9.23
C LYS A 33 2.04 -2.67 9.72
N SER A 34 0.90 -2.43 9.08
CA SER A 34 -0.39 -2.98 9.50
C SER A 34 -0.39 -4.53 9.51
N ASN A 35 -0.95 -5.13 10.56
CA ASN A 35 -1.13 -6.58 10.61
C ASN A 35 -2.25 -7.00 9.65
N THR A 36 -2.03 -8.09 8.93
CA THR A 36 -2.99 -8.66 7.96
C THR A 36 -3.32 -10.11 8.29
N CYS A 37 -3.23 -10.49 9.57
CA CYS A 37 -3.55 -11.82 10.08
C CYS A 37 -2.81 -12.95 9.35
N GLY A 38 -1.56 -12.69 8.95
CA GLY A 38 -0.72 -13.64 8.22
C GLY A 38 -0.90 -13.66 6.69
N LEU A 39 -1.73 -12.79 6.12
CA LEU A 39 -1.85 -12.63 4.67
C LEU A 39 -0.65 -11.88 4.08
N LYS A 40 -0.24 -12.25 2.86
CA LYS A 40 0.72 -11.44 2.09
C LYS A 40 0.05 -10.11 1.69
N LYS A 41 0.77 -9.00 1.78
CA LYS A 41 0.31 -7.70 1.31
C LYS A 41 0.77 -7.43 -0.11
N GLU A 42 -0.16 -7.00 -0.94
CA GLU A 42 0.08 -6.33 -2.21
C GLU A 42 -0.44 -4.89 -2.07
N ILE A 43 0.41 -3.90 -2.28
CA ILE A 43 0.04 -2.48 -2.15
C ILE A 43 0.16 -1.86 -3.54
N ILE A 44 -0.97 -1.38 -4.05
CA ILE A 44 -1.10 -0.75 -5.37
C ILE A 44 -1.51 0.69 -5.13
N VAL A 45 -0.68 1.63 -5.53
CA VAL A 45 -0.91 3.06 -5.40
C VAL A 45 -1.25 3.61 -6.77
N VAL A 46 -2.35 4.34 -6.89
CA VAL A 46 -2.72 4.98 -8.16
C VAL A 46 -2.55 6.47 -7.99
N ASN A 47 -1.52 7.03 -8.63
CA ASN A 47 -1.32 8.47 -8.65
C ASN A 47 -2.26 9.12 -9.67
N ASP A 48 -3.29 9.81 -9.19
CA ASP A 48 -4.33 10.44 -10.01
C ASP A 48 -3.87 11.81 -10.55
N ALA A 49 -2.79 11.79 -11.33
CA ALA A 49 -2.19 12.99 -11.94
C ALA A 49 -1.89 14.13 -10.93
N SER A 50 -1.34 13.78 -9.76
CA SER A 50 -0.88 14.79 -8.77
C SER A 50 0.01 15.84 -9.42
N LYS A 51 -0.19 17.09 -9.01
CA LYS A 51 0.56 18.27 -9.52
C LYS A 51 1.69 18.70 -8.59
N ASP A 52 1.71 18.16 -7.38
CA ASP A 52 2.75 18.38 -6.39
C ASP A 52 3.87 17.33 -6.47
N ASN A 53 4.71 17.23 -5.44
CA ASN A 53 5.84 16.30 -5.44
C ASN A 53 5.44 14.82 -5.15
N THR A 54 4.15 14.47 -5.04
CA THR A 54 3.67 13.12 -4.68
C THR A 54 4.31 12.04 -5.55
N GLY A 55 4.29 12.20 -6.88
CA GLY A 55 4.81 11.21 -7.82
C GLY A 55 6.32 10.93 -7.64
N ASN A 56 7.09 11.95 -7.26
CA ASN A 56 8.53 11.79 -7.01
C ASN A 56 8.79 11.11 -5.66
N VAL A 57 7.95 11.36 -4.66
CA VAL A 57 8.03 10.67 -3.37
C VAL A 57 7.71 9.19 -3.56
N LEU A 58 6.64 8.86 -4.31
CA LEU A 58 6.23 7.48 -4.59
C LEU A 58 7.35 6.64 -5.24
N LYS A 59 8.09 7.20 -6.22
CA LYS A 59 9.23 6.52 -6.87
C LYS A 59 10.34 6.09 -5.92
N LYS A 60 10.45 6.71 -4.73
CA LYS A 60 11.48 6.41 -3.73
C LYS A 60 11.02 5.34 -2.73
N ILE A 61 9.73 5.03 -2.68
CA ILE A 61 9.17 4.08 -1.73
C ILE A 61 9.29 2.66 -2.30
N LYS A 62 9.82 1.72 -1.51
CA LYS A 62 9.94 0.31 -1.88
C LYS A 62 8.74 -0.48 -1.38
N GLY A 63 8.45 -1.61 -2.04
CA GLY A 63 7.39 -2.54 -1.61
C GLY A 63 5.98 -2.09 -1.95
N ILE A 64 5.85 -1.21 -2.95
CA ILE A 64 4.58 -0.79 -3.56
C ILE A 64 4.66 -0.93 -5.09
N THR A 65 3.52 -1.03 -5.73
CA THR A 65 3.35 -0.82 -7.18
C THR A 65 2.67 0.53 -7.38
N VAL A 66 3.12 1.34 -8.33
CA VAL A 66 2.62 2.69 -8.63
C VAL A 66 2.19 2.78 -10.09
#